data_AF-A0A6T7S4P7-F1
#
_entry.id   AF-A0A6T7S4P7-F1
#
_cell.length_a   1.000
_cell.length_b   1.000
_cell.length_c   1.000
_cell.angle_alpha   90.00
_cell.angle_beta   90.00
_cell.angle_gamma   90.00
#
_symmetry.space_group_name_H-M   'P 1'
#
loop_
_entity.id
_entity.type
_entity.pdbx_description
1 polymer ?
#
loop_
_entity_poly.entity_id
_entity_poly.type
_entity_poly.pdbx_seq_one_letter_code
_entity_poly.pdbx_strand_id
1 'polypeptide(L)'
;KKNWFLMRRREPMFQMAVEMHERNRWILHRNVRHAVDCYFKRQYITAEELTPGKAVEVVARGKFGEGFEYSDGGGNFAPTDDDFDDEGSQFSAAPATHPSRL
;
A
#
# COMPACT_ATOMS: atom_id res chain seq x y z
N LYS A 1 26.04 15.97 -0.32
CA LYS A 1 24.60 16.02 -0.66
C LYS A 1 24.06 14.59 -0.61
N LYS A 2 23.19 14.26 0.35
CA LYS A 2 22.58 12.92 0.48
C LYS A 2 21.56 12.76 -0.66
N ASN A 3 21.74 11.80 -1.56
CA ASN A 3 20.81 11.52 -2.64
C ASN A 3 19.65 10.66 -2.11
N TRP A 4 18.57 11.30 -1.65
CA TRP A 4 17.40 10.61 -1.08
C TRP A 4 16.31 10.27 -2.11
N PHE A 5 16.63 10.31 -3.41
CA PHE A 5 15.68 9.99 -4.47
C PHE A 5 16.24 8.90 -5.40
N LEU A 6 16.17 7.65 -4.99
CA LEU A 6 16.04 6.56 -5.97
C LEU A 6 14.57 6.49 -6.41
N MET A 7 14.08 7.58 -7.03
CA MET A 7 12.88 7.49 -7.83
C MET A 7 13.16 6.51 -8.98
N ARG A 8 12.23 5.58 -9.23
CA ARG A 8 12.37 4.60 -10.31
C ARG A 8 12.73 5.28 -11.62
N ARG A 9 13.88 4.90 -12.20
CA ARG A 9 14.30 5.38 -13.52
C ARG A 9 13.52 4.74 -14.67
N ARG A 10 12.91 3.57 -14.45
CA ARG A 10 12.19 2.78 -15.46
C ARG A 10 11.00 2.03 -14.85
N GLU A 11 9.99 1.78 -15.68
CA GLU A 11 8.87 0.92 -15.31
C GLU A 11 9.35 -0.53 -15.09
N PRO A 12 8.78 -1.26 -14.11
CA PRO A 12 9.10 -2.67 -13.94
C PRO A 12 8.61 -3.47 -15.16
N MET A 13 9.45 -4.37 -15.67
CA MET A 13 9.10 -5.23 -16.81
C MET A 13 8.09 -6.33 -16.47
N PHE A 14 7.83 -6.54 -15.18
CA PHE A 14 6.96 -7.59 -14.66
C PHE A 14 5.71 -6.96 -14.08
N GLN A 15 4.57 -7.57 -14.39
CA GLN A 15 3.29 -7.14 -13.81
C GLN A 15 3.14 -7.65 -12.37
N MET A 16 3.75 -8.79 -12.05
CA MET A 16 3.53 -9.52 -10.81
C MET A 16 4.87 -9.94 -10.17
N ALA A 17 4.92 -9.97 -8.84
CA ALA A 17 6.06 -10.45 -8.07
C ALA A 17 5.60 -11.38 -6.94
N VAL A 18 6.41 -12.40 -6.66
CA VAL A 18 6.23 -13.31 -5.52
C VAL A 18 7.45 -13.14 -4.61
N GLU A 19 7.19 -12.78 -3.36
CA GLU A 19 8.18 -12.65 -2.31
C GLU A 19 8.10 -13.87 -1.38
N MET A 20 9.22 -14.50 -1.05
CA MET A 20 9.25 -15.61 -0.11
C MET A 20 9.65 -15.10 1.27
N HIS A 21 8.72 -15.16 2.22
CA HIS A 21 8.97 -14.78 3.62
C HIS A 21 9.48 -15.97 4.43
N GLU A 22 8.79 -17.10 4.30
CA GLU A 22 9.13 -18.35 4.97
C GLU A 22 8.94 -19.51 3.99
N ARG A 23 9.41 -20.70 4.36
CA ARG A 23 9.33 -21.89 3.50
C ARG A 23 7.93 -22.16 2.95
N ASN A 24 6.90 -21.88 3.74
CA ASN A 24 5.49 -22.14 3.40
C ASN A 24 4.66 -20.85 3.32
N ARG A 25 5.32 -19.67 3.29
CA ARG A 25 4.64 -18.38 3.29
C ARG A 25 5.24 -17.49 2.19
N TRP A 26 4.42 -17.21 1.18
CA TRP A 26 4.77 -16.35 0.07
C TRP A 26 3.82 -15.17 0.01
N ILE A 27 4.30 -14.01 -0.43
CA ILE A 27 3.46 -12.85 -0.67
C ILE A 27 3.44 -12.54 -2.16
N LEU A 28 2.23 -12.43 -2.71
CA LEU A 28 1.99 -12.16 -4.10
C LEU A 28 1.52 -10.71 -4.29
N HIS A 29 2.29 -9.96 -5.08
CA HIS A 29 1.93 -8.63 -5.56
C HIS A 29 1.51 -8.73 -7.02
N ARG A 30 0.21 -8.61 -7.31
CA ARG A 30 -0.33 -8.70 -8.68
C ARG A 30 -0.01 -7.50 -9.57
N ASN A 31 0.34 -6.36 -8.97
CA ASN A 31 0.71 -5.14 -9.70
C ASN A 31 1.97 -4.52 -9.09
N VAL A 32 3.14 -4.93 -9.60
CA VAL A 32 4.46 -4.50 -9.11
C VAL A 32 4.73 -3.03 -9.34
N ARG A 33 4.12 -2.44 -10.38
CA ARG A 33 4.19 -1.00 -10.60
C ARG A 33 3.56 -0.29 -9.42
N HIS A 34 2.28 -0.60 -9.16
CA HIS A 34 1.52 -0.01 -8.07
C HIS A 34 2.14 -0.29 -6.70
N ALA A 35 2.53 -1.53 -6.42
CA ALA A 35 3.16 -1.91 -5.16
C ALA A 35 4.34 -1.01 -4.81
N VAL A 36 5.30 -0.88 -5.73
CA VAL A 36 6.48 -0.08 -5.42
C VAL A 36 6.19 1.42 -5.44
N ASP A 37 5.22 1.89 -6.22
CA ASP A 37 4.79 3.29 -6.12
C ASP A 37 4.22 3.55 -4.71
N CYS A 38 3.42 2.62 -4.17
CA CYS A 38 2.95 2.65 -2.78
C CYS A 38 4.11 2.55 -1.77
N TYR A 39 5.11 1.69 -2.02
CA TYR A 39 6.31 1.59 -1.17
C TYR A 39 7.02 2.93 -1.03
N PHE A 40 7.29 3.62 -2.14
CA PHE A 40 7.97 4.91 -2.12
C PHE A 40 7.12 6.02 -1.47
N LYS A 41 5.80 5.96 -1.65
CA LYS A 41 4.85 6.91 -1.05
C LYS A 41 4.46 6.56 0.38
N ARG A 42 4.94 5.44 0.94
CA ARG A 42 4.53 4.89 2.24
C ARG A 42 3.02 4.67 2.35
N GLN A 43 2.38 4.33 1.24
CA GLN A 43 0.96 4.03 1.18
C GLN A 43 0.71 2.54 1.41
N TYR A 44 -0.46 2.25 1.93
CA TYR A 44 -0.96 0.88 2.06
C TYR A 44 -1.33 0.30 0.70
N ILE A 45 -1.11 -1.00 0.53
CA ILE A 45 -1.53 -1.75 -0.65
C ILE A 45 -1.99 -3.15 -0.23
N THR A 46 -2.97 -3.70 -0.94
CA THR A 46 -3.39 -5.09 -0.81
C THR A 46 -2.41 -6.03 -1.52
N ALA A 47 -2.07 -7.13 -0.86
CA ALA A 47 -1.33 -8.25 -1.42
C ALA A 47 -2.02 -9.57 -1.04
N GLU A 48 -1.54 -10.68 -1.59
CA GLU A 48 -2.04 -12.01 -1.22
C GLU A 48 -0.96 -12.80 -0.48
N GLU A 49 -1.23 -13.23 0.74
CA GLU A 49 -0.44 -14.25 1.41
C GLU A 49 -0.86 -15.63 0.92
N LEU A 50 0.10 -16.36 0.38
CA LEU A 50 -0.04 -17.71 -0.12
C LEU A 50 0.60 -18.68 0.86
N THR A 51 -0.20 -19.64 1.31
CA THR A 51 0.25 -20.84 2.04
C THR A 51 -0.24 -22.07 1.28
N PRO A 52 0.34 -23.27 1.49
CA PRO A 52 -0.12 -24.47 0.80
C PRO A 52 -1.63 -24.69 0.95
N GLY A 53 -2.36 -24.60 -0.16
CA GLY A 53 -3.81 -24.78 -0.20
C GLY A 53 -4.66 -23.55 0.19
N LYS A 54 -4.06 -22.39 0.45
CA LYS A 54 -4.79 -21.18 0.86
C LYS A 54 -4.16 -19.90 0.32
N ALA A 55 -5.01 -18.98 -0.13
CA ALA A 55 -4.63 -17.60 -0.44
C ALA A 55 -5.49 -16.67 0.41
N VAL A 56 -4.87 -15.71 1.09
CA VAL A 56 -5.52 -14.75 1.99
C VAL A 56 -5.09 -13.35 1.61
N GLU A 57 -6.03 -12.41 1.58
CA GLU A 57 -5.70 -11.01 1.37
C GLU A 57 -5.02 -10.43 2.63
N VAL A 58 -3.91 -9.73 2.42
CA VAL A 58 -3.14 -9.04 3.46
C VAL A 58 -2.88 -7.60 3.05
N VAL A 59 -2.64 -6.74 4.03
CA VAL A 59 -2.29 -5.34 3.80
C VAL A 59 -0.79 -5.17 3.98
N ALA A 60 -0.15 -4.53 3.02
CA ALA A 60 1.27 -4.23 3.01
C ALA A 60 1.52 -2.71 3.16
N ARG A 61 2.51 -2.33 3.96
CA ARG A 61 3.01 -0.95 4.09
C ARG A 61 4.51 -0.91 3.89
N GLY A 62 5.00 0.04 3.09
CA GLY A 62 6.44 0.19 2.86
C GLY A 62 7.17 0.75 4.08
N LYS A 63 8.25 0.06 4.52
CA LYS A 63 9.18 0.49 5.56
C LYS A 63 10.53 0.85 4.96
N PHE A 64 11.03 2.04 5.28
CA PHE A 64 12.23 2.58 4.64
C PHE A 64 13.47 1.72 4.88
N GLY A 65 14.03 1.16 3.80
CA GLY A 65 15.25 0.35 3.86
C GLY A 65 15.03 -1.11 4.24
N GLU A 66 13.80 -1.52 4.56
CA GLU A 66 13.48 -2.87 5.04
C GLU A 66 12.48 -3.63 4.14
N GLY A 67 11.80 -2.96 3.21
CA GLY A 67 10.80 -3.60 2.34
C GLY A 67 9.37 -3.40 2.85
N PHE A 68 8.49 -4.36 2.59
CA PHE A 68 7.10 -4.28 3.05
C PHE A 68 6.91 -4.95 4.41
N GLU A 69 6.12 -4.30 5.25
CA GLU A 69 5.51 -4.87 6.45
C GLU A 69 4.10 -5.34 6.10
N TYR A 70 3.74 -6.57 6.47
CA TYR A 70 2.46 -7.19 6.13
C TYR A 70 1.62 -7.45 7.38
N SER A 71 0.31 -7.21 7.29
CA SER A 71 -0.65 -7.42 8.36
C SER A 71 -1.94 -8.06 7.84
N ASP A 72 -2.59 -8.85 8.69
CA ASP A 72 -3.87 -9.47 8.37
C ASP A 72 -4.92 -8.37 8.10
N GLY A 73 -5.63 -8.46 6.98
CA GLY A 73 -6.64 -7.48 6.56
C GLY A 73 -7.85 -7.33 7.50
N GLY A 74 -7.85 -8.02 8.65
CA GLY A 74 -8.85 -7.88 9.72
C GLY A 74 -8.53 -6.78 10.74
N GLY A 75 -7.36 -6.15 10.67
CA GLY A 75 -7.03 -4.98 11.48
C GLY A 75 -7.79 -3.75 10.96
N ASN A 76 -8.64 -3.17 11.81
CA ASN A 76 -9.33 -1.91 11.55
C ASN A 76 -8.28 -0.77 11.58
N PHE A 77 -7.45 -0.68 10.54
CA PHE A 77 -6.45 0.37 10.40
C PHE A 77 -7.14 1.59 9.82
N ALA A 78 -7.72 2.41 10.70
CA ALA A 78 -7.89 3.81 10.40
C ALA A 78 -6.51 4.36 9.96
N PRO A 79 -6.45 5.21 8.93
CA PRO A 79 -5.23 5.96 8.66
C PRO A 79 -4.90 6.72 9.94
N THR A 80 -3.87 6.31 10.66
CA THR A 80 -3.36 7.09 11.78
C THR A 80 -2.64 8.27 11.14
N ASP A 81 -3.19 9.47 11.33
CA ASP A 81 -2.63 10.77 10.94
C ASP A 81 -1.30 11.10 11.67
N ASP A 82 -0.54 10.10 12.11
CA ASP A 82 0.58 10.24 13.06
C ASP A 82 1.96 10.41 12.39
N ASP A 83 2.05 10.69 11.09
CA ASP A 83 3.31 10.98 10.39
C ASP A 83 3.18 12.18 9.42
N PHE A 84 2.40 13.20 9.78
CA PHE A 84 2.34 14.46 9.03
C PHE A 84 2.62 15.66 9.94
N ASP A 85 3.89 16.05 10.04
CA ASP A 85 4.26 17.37 10.53
C ASP A 85 3.69 18.44 9.57
N ASP A 86 2.72 19.18 10.08
CA ASP A 86 2.47 20.63 9.92
C ASP A 86 2.83 21.26 8.55
N GLU A 87 1.81 21.51 7.72
CA GLU A 87 1.39 22.87 7.33
C GLU A 87 0.18 22.82 6.38
N GLY A 88 -0.90 23.50 6.75
CA GLY A 88 -1.68 24.28 5.78
C GLY A 88 -2.95 23.67 5.15
N SER A 89 -4.07 23.88 5.83
CA SER A 89 -5.23 24.62 5.29
C SER A 89 -6.29 23.94 4.38
N GLN A 90 -7.50 23.85 4.97
CA GLN A 90 -8.86 24.07 4.42
C GLN A 90 -9.52 23.01 3.51
N PHE A 91 -10.28 22.12 4.17
CA PHE A 91 -11.52 21.58 3.61
C PHE A 91 -12.67 22.60 3.74
N SER A 92 -13.42 22.82 2.66
CA SER A 92 -14.82 23.23 2.76
C SER A 92 -15.67 22.16 2.05
N ALA A 93 -16.48 21.44 2.82
CA ALA A 93 -17.47 20.50 2.31
C ALA A 93 -18.84 21.17 2.32
N ALA A 94 -19.49 21.25 1.15
CA ALA A 94 -20.90 21.63 1.04
C ALA A 94 -21.78 20.37 1.10
N PRO A 95 -22.97 20.41 1.75
CA PRO A 95 -23.81 19.23 1.93
C PRO A 95 -24.65 18.86 0.69
N ALA A 96 -24.88 17.55 0.56
CA ALA A 96 -25.60 16.86 -0.50
C ALA A 96 -27.08 17.27 -0.65
N THR A 97 -27.62 17.19 -1.87
CA THR A 97 -29.07 17.23 -2.13
C THR A 97 -29.45 16.14 -3.13
N HIS A 98 -30.22 15.16 -2.67
CA HIS A 98 -30.92 14.17 -3.51
C HIS A 98 -32.10 14.83 -4.23
N PRO A 99 -32.33 14.58 -5.52
CA PRO A 99 -33.63 14.81 -6.12
C PRO A 99 -34.52 13.57 -5.98
N SER A 100 -35.54 13.68 -5.14
CA SER A 100 -36.70 12.79 -5.15
C SER A 100 -37.54 13.03 -6.41
N ARG A 101 -37.94 11.92 -7.04
CA ARG A 101 -38.99 11.82 -8.06
C ARG A 101 -40.21 12.68 -7.75
N LEU A 102 -40.74 13.34 -8.78
CA LEU A 102 -42.13 13.29 -9.23
C LEU A 102 -42.16 13.45 -10.76
#